data_AF-A0A2M8D1S2-F1
#
_entry.id   AF-A0A2M8D1S2-F1
#
_cell.length_a   1.000
_cell.length_b   1.000
_cell.length_c   1.000
_cell.angle_alpha   90.00
_cell.angle_beta   90.00
_cell.angle_gamma   90.00
#
_symmetry.space_group_name_H-M   'P 1'
#
loop_
_entity.id
_entity.type
_entity.pdbx_description
1 polymer ?
#
loop_
_entity_poly.entity_id
_entity_poly.type
_entity_poly.pdbx_seq_one_letter_code
_entity_poly.pdbx_strand_id
1 'polypeptide(L)'
;MKYFARFAMVLIIVALPIAPVMAKKTRPTGLTPEILNELSQSVKMDNHLTFARNALADTDAAKLTLNRDLINSMDDNFSHRIKDMSITNQERTGRCWMFAGLNILRPIAAEKLGIKDIKFSQNFLFFYDKLEKANMFLEAVMKTRSLPMDNRYMEFLMNHTAPDGGYWVGLAELVKKYGVVPRDVMPETYASSHSGTINRTLDLILKEYALEIRAEKDVERQSALKVQALKDVYRVLVVNFGIPPKTFQWRYKDKDKKLTAYKTYTPVQFYNEAIGAPLDDYMTLASVPTRDFGQLYQIDLDKSVYDRPNLTFANVDIDVLRQMALKSVLADTPVWFGCDVGKESSSKNGIMAPGIYDLSSLYGIDFKLNRKQMFETYSDTPTHAMVFTGVDMNGEQPTKWLVENSWGKKFGHDGFYYMADKWFDYYIQIVVVKKEFVPKDVLKIFKQRATLLPPWDPMYKVLTLDR
;
A
#
# COMPACT_ATOMS: atom_id res chain seq x y z
N MET A 1 -57.50 -73.68 55.38
CA MET A 1 -56.79 -74.60 54.46
C MET A 1 -55.59 -73.83 53.93
N LYS A 2 -54.36 -74.16 54.38
CA LYS A 2 -53.39 -75.04 53.67
C LYS A 2 -52.71 -74.30 52.50
N TYR A 3 -51.39 -74.09 52.33
CA TYR A 3 -50.10 -74.45 52.96
C TYR A 3 -49.02 -73.50 52.33
N PHE A 4 -47.99 -73.09 53.08
CA PHE A 4 -46.54 -72.94 52.73
C PHE A 4 -46.12 -72.03 51.53
N ALA A 5 -44.98 -71.31 51.49
CA ALA A 5 -43.67 -71.53 52.08
C ALA A 5 -42.86 -70.21 52.22
N ARG A 6 -41.90 -70.24 53.15
CA ARG A 6 -40.84 -69.25 53.41
C ARG A 6 -39.85 -69.14 52.24
N PHE A 7 -39.29 -67.94 51.99
CA PHE A 7 -37.84 -67.76 51.83
C PHE A 7 -37.48 -66.28 52.06
N ALA A 8 -36.62 -66.04 53.05
CA ALA A 8 -36.00 -64.76 53.29
C ALA A 8 -34.92 -64.52 52.23
N MET A 9 -34.98 -63.38 51.53
CA MET A 9 -33.90 -62.92 50.66
C MET A 9 -33.30 -61.67 51.29
N VAL A 10 -32.08 -61.83 51.79
CA VAL A 10 -31.25 -60.75 52.33
C VAL A 10 -30.91 -59.81 51.18
N LEU A 11 -31.46 -58.59 51.22
CA LEU A 11 -31.07 -57.51 50.33
C LEU A 11 -29.75 -56.91 50.83
N ILE A 12 -28.65 -57.31 50.20
CA ILE A 12 -27.35 -56.66 50.36
C ILE A 12 -27.45 -55.29 49.69
N ILE A 13 -27.54 -54.24 50.50
CA ILE A 13 -27.39 -52.85 50.04
C ILE A 13 -25.91 -52.64 49.73
N VAL A 14 -25.54 -52.78 48.45
CA VAL A 14 -24.25 -52.28 47.95
C VAL A 14 -24.36 -50.77 47.82
N ALA A 15 -23.85 -50.04 48.80
CA ALA A 15 -23.67 -48.59 48.70
C ALA A 15 -22.55 -48.29 47.69
N LEU A 16 -22.92 -48.09 46.43
CA LEU A 16 -22.03 -47.51 45.42
C LEU A 16 -21.77 -46.04 45.79
N PRO A 17 -20.51 -45.60 45.96
CA PRO A 17 -20.22 -44.19 46.13
C PRO A 17 -20.48 -43.50 44.79
N ILE A 18 -21.62 -42.80 44.69
CA ILE A 18 -21.85 -41.85 43.60
C ILE A 18 -20.91 -40.68 43.89
N ALA A 19 -19.72 -40.72 43.29
CA ALA A 19 -18.87 -39.55 43.24
C ALA A 19 -19.67 -38.40 42.61
N PRO A 20 -19.73 -37.21 43.23
CA PRO A 20 -20.43 -36.09 42.62
C PRO A 20 -19.73 -35.80 41.30
N VAL A 21 -20.43 -35.96 40.19
CA VAL A 21 -19.99 -35.44 38.90
C VAL A 21 -19.93 -33.93 39.10
N MET A 22 -18.72 -33.41 39.37
CA MET A 22 -18.50 -31.97 39.37
C MET A 22 -18.90 -31.47 38.00
N ALA A 23 -20.07 -30.83 37.90
CA ALA A 23 -20.47 -30.13 36.71
C ALA A 23 -19.37 -29.14 36.39
N LYS A 24 -18.64 -29.36 35.30
CA LYS A 24 -17.63 -28.42 34.80
C LYS A 24 -18.33 -27.07 34.70
N LYS A 25 -17.94 -26.11 35.54
CA LYS A 25 -18.42 -24.72 35.43
C LYS A 25 -18.21 -24.31 33.98
N THR A 26 -19.30 -24.09 33.26
CA THR A 26 -19.24 -23.62 31.89
C THR A 26 -18.57 -22.26 31.92
N ARG A 27 -17.54 -22.09 31.09
CA ARG A 27 -16.86 -20.80 30.95
C ARG A 27 -17.92 -19.76 30.56
N PRO A 28 -17.99 -18.61 31.26
CA PRO A 28 -18.90 -17.54 30.85
C PRO A 28 -18.52 -17.08 29.45
N THR A 29 -19.52 -17.03 28.56
CA THR A 29 -19.35 -16.61 27.16
C THR A 29 -19.75 -15.15 26.93
N GLY A 30 -20.55 -14.57 27.83
CA GLY A 30 -20.97 -13.17 27.80
C GLY A 30 -20.48 -12.38 29.01
N LEU A 31 -20.66 -11.05 28.96
CA LEU A 31 -20.39 -10.15 30.07
C LEU A 31 -21.49 -10.29 31.13
N THR A 32 -21.30 -11.22 32.07
CA THR A 32 -22.23 -11.37 33.20
C THR A 32 -22.13 -10.20 34.17
N PRO A 33 -23.13 -9.97 35.03
CA PRO A 33 -23.05 -8.95 36.07
C PRO A 33 -21.80 -9.08 36.95
N GLU A 34 -21.37 -10.30 37.24
CA GLU A 34 -20.15 -10.58 38.02
C GLU A 34 -18.90 -10.10 37.28
N ILE A 35 -18.78 -10.39 35.98
CA ILE A 35 -17.67 -9.92 35.15
C ILE A 35 -17.69 -8.40 35.04
N LEU A 36 -18.85 -7.78 34.82
CA LEU A 36 -18.97 -6.32 34.75
C LEU A 36 -18.56 -5.65 36.06
N ASN A 37 -18.91 -6.25 37.19
CA ASN A 37 -18.47 -5.78 38.50
C ASN A 37 -16.95 -5.96 38.70
N GLU A 38 -16.37 -7.07 38.24
CA GLU A 38 -14.91 -7.27 38.26
C GLU A 38 -14.18 -6.21 37.41
N LEU A 39 -14.68 -5.94 36.19
CA LEU A 39 -14.12 -4.93 35.28
C LEU A 39 -14.23 -3.51 35.85
N SER A 40 -15.34 -3.15 36.50
CA SER A 40 -15.48 -1.83 37.11
C SER A 40 -14.54 -1.64 38.30
N GLN A 41 -14.25 -2.72 39.04
CA GLN A 41 -13.31 -2.72 40.17
C GLN A 41 -11.84 -2.81 39.74
N SER A 42 -11.55 -3.29 38.52
CA SER A 42 -10.18 -3.40 38.02
C SER A 42 -9.53 -2.06 37.71
N VAL A 43 -10.34 -1.02 37.45
CA VAL A 43 -9.84 0.33 37.15
C VAL A 43 -9.94 1.21 38.39
N LYS A 44 -8.79 1.57 38.97
CA LYS A 44 -8.71 2.57 40.04
C LYS A 44 -8.42 3.93 39.41
N MET A 45 -9.35 4.87 39.52
CA MET A 45 -9.19 6.25 39.03
C MET A 45 -8.18 7.01 39.90
N ASP A 46 -6.89 6.79 39.64
CA ASP A 46 -5.81 7.57 40.23
C ASP A 46 -5.67 8.95 39.56
N ASN A 47 -4.69 9.73 40.01
CA ASN A 47 -4.44 11.07 39.44
C ASN A 47 -4.09 11.00 37.96
N HIS A 48 -3.36 9.97 37.52
CA HIS A 48 -2.96 9.79 36.13
C HIS A 48 -4.17 9.52 35.24
N LEU A 49 -4.99 8.50 35.54
CA LEU A 49 -6.18 8.15 34.77
C LEU A 49 -7.26 9.23 34.85
N THR A 50 -7.38 9.94 35.97
CA THR A 50 -8.29 11.08 36.09
C THR A 50 -7.88 12.22 35.16
N PHE A 51 -6.59 12.57 35.14
CA PHE A 51 -6.05 13.56 34.22
C PHE A 51 -6.22 13.12 32.76
N ALA A 52 -5.81 11.90 32.43
CA ALA A 52 -5.90 11.34 31.08
C ALA A 52 -7.35 11.36 30.57
N ARG A 53 -8.32 10.92 31.38
CA ARG A 53 -9.75 10.95 31.05
C ARG A 53 -10.24 12.38 30.75
N ASN A 54 -9.87 13.34 31.59
CA ASN A 54 -10.30 14.73 31.40
C ASN A 54 -9.66 15.34 30.14
N ALA A 55 -8.38 15.10 29.90
CA ALA A 55 -7.69 15.60 28.70
C ALA A 55 -8.23 14.97 27.40
N LEU A 56 -8.51 13.67 27.42
CA LEU A 56 -9.07 12.93 26.29
C LEU A 56 -10.53 13.29 25.98
N ALA A 57 -11.25 13.90 26.93
CA ALA A 57 -12.60 14.40 26.68
C ALA A 57 -12.62 15.51 25.60
N ASP A 58 -11.54 16.29 25.50
CA ASP A 58 -11.43 17.44 24.58
C ASP A 58 -10.34 17.25 23.50
N THR A 59 -9.60 16.15 23.51
CA THR A 59 -8.51 15.95 22.53
C THR A 59 -8.19 14.50 22.21
N ASP A 60 -7.58 14.29 21.05
CA ASP A 60 -7.20 12.97 20.56
C ASP A 60 -5.96 12.41 21.29
N ALA A 61 -5.97 11.11 21.58
CA ALA A 61 -4.89 10.43 22.29
C ALA A 61 -3.52 10.61 21.60
N ALA A 62 -3.46 10.49 20.27
CA ALA A 62 -2.20 10.62 19.53
C ALA A 62 -1.65 12.06 19.58
N LYS A 63 -2.51 13.07 19.75
CA LYS A 63 -2.04 14.45 19.97
C LYS A 63 -1.43 14.65 21.36
N LEU A 64 -2.01 14.02 22.39
CA LEU A 64 -1.47 14.08 23.77
C LEU A 64 -0.18 13.31 23.92
N THR A 65 -0.09 12.13 23.29
CA THR A 65 1.03 11.21 23.46
C THR A 65 2.15 11.42 22.45
N LEU A 66 2.09 12.50 21.68
CA LEU A 66 3.13 12.84 20.73
C LEU A 66 4.47 13.06 21.46
N ASN A 67 5.42 12.15 21.24
CA ASN A 67 6.71 12.15 21.91
C ASN A 67 7.56 13.33 21.45
N ARG A 68 7.74 14.31 22.35
CA ARG A 68 8.47 15.55 22.05
C ARG A 68 9.97 15.35 21.95
N ASP A 69 10.54 14.41 22.70
CA ASP A 69 11.96 14.13 22.65
C ASP A 69 12.35 13.54 21.28
N LEU A 70 11.54 12.63 20.74
CA LEU A 70 11.74 12.09 19.39
C LEU A 70 11.59 13.14 18.29
N ILE A 71 10.67 14.09 18.44
CA ILE A 71 10.54 15.19 17.48
C ILE A 71 11.76 16.10 17.56
N ASN A 72 12.17 16.47 18.76
CA ASN A 72 13.28 17.40 18.98
C ASN A 72 14.64 16.78 18.62
N SER A 73 14.76 15.44 18.62
CA SER A 73 15.97 14.74 18.22
C SER A 73 16.17 14.64 16.70
N MET A 74 15.17 15.03 15.90
CA MET A 74 15.21 14.92 14.44
C MET A 74 15.50 16.29 13.81
N ASP A 75 16.78 16.54 13.49
CA ASP A 75 17.20 17.71 12.71
C ASP A 75 17.14 17.46 11.19
N ASP A 76 17.43 18.50 10.40
CA ASP A 76 17.38 18.50 8.93
C ASP A 76 18.73 18.17 8.25
N ASN A 77 19.76 17.82 9.01
CA ASN A 77 21.06 17.45 8.46
C ASN A 77 21.05 16.01 7.97
N PHE A 78 21.57 15.81 6.76
CA PHE A 78 21.78 14.50 6.16
C PHE A 78 23.19 14.46 5.56
N SER A 79 24.00 13.49 6.00
CA SER A 79 25.34 13.26 5.45
C SER A 79 25.35 13.05 3.92
N HIS A 80 24.26 12.52 3.36
CA HIS A 80 24.08 12.34 1.93
C HIS A 80 22.65 12.72 1.52
N ARG A 81 22.53 13.63 0.54
CA ARG A 81 21.25 14.16 0.07
C ARG A 81 21.28 14.26 -1.45
N ILE A 82 20.42 13.49 -2.11
CA ILE A 82 20.20 13.58 -3.54
C ILE A 82 19.60 14.95 -3.83
N LYS A 83 20.02 15.58 -4.93
CA LYS A 83 19.52 16.89 -5.32
C LYS A 83 17.99 16.89 -5.42
N ASP A 84 17.35 17.79 -4.67
CA ASP A 84 15.91 17.90 -4.63
C ASP A 84 15.30 18.23 -5.98
N MET A 85 14.15 17.60 -6.21
CA MET A 85 13.18 18.01 -7.19
C MET A 85 12.01 18.72 -6.50
N SER A 86 11.20 19.49 -7.24
CA SER A 86 10.07 20.16 -6.58
C SER A 86 9.01 19.17 -6.11
N ILE A 87 8.48 19.38 -4.89
CA ILE A 87 7.46 18.50 -4.32
C ILE A 87 6.22 18.39 -5.20
N THR A 88 5.56 17.23 -5.12
CA THR A 88 4.30 16.94 -5.82
C THR A 88 3.14 16.81 -4.83
N ASN A 89 1.90 16.85 -5.33
CA ASN A 89 0.71 16.66 -4.51
C ASN A 89 -0.31 15.79 -5.27
N GLN A 90 -0.64 14.63 -4.70
CA GLN A 90 -1.66 13.73 -5.21
C GLN A 90 -3.09 14.13 -4.81
N GLU A 91 -3.21 15.07 -3.85
CA GLU A 91 -4.47 15.54 -3.29
C GLU A 91 -5.31 14.38 -2.73
N ARG A 92 -6.62 14.35 -2.98
CA ARG A 92 -7.55 13.34 -2.47
C ARG A 92 -7.68 12.17 -3.44
N THR A 93 -6.55 11.53 -3.73
CA THR A 93 -6.47 10.32 -4.57
C THR A 93 -5.47 9.31 -4.02
N GLY A 94 -5.60 8.04 -4.40
CA GLY A 94 -4.69 6.94 -4.04
C GLY A 94 -3.51 6.77 -5.00
N ARG A 95 -3.01 7.85 -5.63
CA ARG A 95 -2.01 7.79 -6.71
C ARG A 95 -0.54 7.80 -6.25
N CYS A 96 -0.26 7.66 -4.96
CA CYS A 96 1.10 7.85 -4.43
C CYS A 96 2.16 6.98 -5.10
N TRP A 97 1.82 5.73 -5.45
CA TRP A 97 2.68 4.81 -6.21
C TRP A 97 3.16 5.39 -7.54
N MET A 98 2.25 6.05 -8.27
CA MET A 98 2.51 6.71 -9.54
C MET A 98 3.30 7.99 -9.36
N PHE A 99 3.00 8.78 -8.32
CA PHE A 99 3.78 9.98 -7.97
C PHE A 99 5.22 9.61 -7.61
N ALA A 100 5.40 8.67 -6.68
CA ALA A 100 6.70 8.18 -6.25
C ALA A 100 7.49 7.60 -7.44
N GLY A 101 6.85 6.78 -8.28
CA GLY A 101 7.56 6.16 -9.40
C GLY A 101 7.92 7.16 -10.51
N LEU A 102 7.09 8.18 -10.76
CA LEU A 102 7.49 9.28 -11.63
C LEU A 102 8.57 10.16 -10.98
N ASN A 103 8.56 10.31 -9.65
CA ASN A 103 9.57 11.07 -8.92
C ASN A 103 10.96 10.47 -9.03
N ILE A 104 11.11 9.13 -9.01
CA ILE A 104 12.43 8.52 -9.24
C ILE A 104 12.92 8.68 -10.69
N LEU A 105 12.03 8.93 -11.65
CA LEU A 105 12.39 9.14 -13.07
C LEU A 105 12.69 10.60 -13.40
N ARG A 106 12.24 11.56 -12.58
CA ARG A 106 12.44 13.00 -12.80
C ARG A 106 13.92 13.42 -12.79
N PRO A 107 14.79 12.94 -11.88
CA PRO A 107 16.23 13.20 -11.93
C PRO A 107 16.88 12.83 -13.25
N ILE A 108 16.55 11.65 -13.79
CA ILE A 108 17.08 11.17 -15.08
C ILE A 108 16.68 12.15 -16.19
N ALA A 109 15.43 12.60 -16.19
CA ALA A 109 14.94 13.54 -17.20
C ALA A 109 15.49 14.95 -17.05
N ALA A 110 15.64 15.43 -15.81
CA ALA A 110 16.24 16.72 -15.56
C ALA A 110 17.69 16.77 -16.08
N GLU A 111 18.45 15.70 -15.84
CA GLU A 111 19.82 15.55 -16.35
C GLU A 111 19.85 15.49 -17.89
N LYS A 112 19.10 14.57 -18.51
CA LYS A 112 19.08 14.40 -19.98
C LYS A 112 18.64 15.64 -20.73
N LEU A 113 17.66 16.38 -20.20
CA LEU A 113 17.15 17.61 -20.82
C LEU A 113 17.96 18.85 -20.42
N GLY A 114 18.91 18.73 -19.50
CA GLY A 114 19.69 19.87 -19.00
C GLY A 114 18.84 20.93 -18.31
N ILE A 115 17.79 20.52 -17.58
CA ILE A 115 16.87 21.39 -16.83
C ILE A 115 17.02 21.20 -15.33
N LYS A 116 16.57 22.20 -14.55
CA LYS A 116 16.64 22.11 -13.09
C LYS A 116 15.61 21.17 -12.49
N ASP A 117 14.44 21.08 -13.13
CA ASP A 117 13.29 20.36 -12.62
C ASP A 117 12.29 20.10 -13.77
N ILE A 118 11.50 19.04 -13.64
CA ILE A 118 10.40 18.68 -14.52
C ILE A 118 9.35 17.93 -13.73
N LYS A 119 8.07 18.14 -14.04
CA LYS A 119 6.98 17.28 -13.55
C LYS A 119 6.33 16.58 -14.74
N PHE A 120 6.10 15.28 -14.61
CA PHE A 120 5.28 14.52 -15.55
C PHE A 120 3.80 14.62 -15.19
N SER A 121 2.92 14.41 -16.16
CA SER A 121 1.48 14.34 -15.93
C SER A 121 1.11 13.01 -15.27
N GLN A 122 0.74 13.07 -14.00
CA GLN A 122 0.11 11.94 -13.32
C GLN A 122 -1.29 11.69 -13.86
N ASN A 123 -2.05 12.75 -14.22
CA ASN A 123 -3.36 12.63 -14.85
C ASN A 123 -3.34 11.78 -16.14
N PHE A 124 -2.31 11.93 -16.99
CA PHE A 124 -2.15 11.14 -18.21
C PHE A 124 -2.07 9.63 -17.95
N LEU A 125 -1.20 9.22 -17.03
CA LEU A 125 -1.07 7.80 -16.68
C LEU A 125 -2.26 7.31 -15.86
N PHE A 126 -2.87 8.16 -15.03
CA PHE A 126 -4.05 7.82 -14.24
C PHE A 126 -5.26 7.52 -15.12
N PHE A 127 -5.43 8.25 -16.23
CA PHE A 127 -6.42 7.92 -17.25
C PHE A 127 -6.27 6.47 -17.75
N TYR A 128 -5.06 6.11 -18.18
CA TYR A 128 -4.82 4.78 -18.74
C TYR A 128 -4.86 3.69 -17.69
N ASP A 129 -4.38 3.97 -16.48
CA ASP A 129 -4.48 3.05 -15.35
C ASP A 129 -5.94 2.68 -15.05
N LYS A 130 -6.84 3.67 -14.99
CA LYS A 130 -8.28 3.41 -14.80
C LYS A 130 -8.90 2.58 -15.92
N LEU A 131 -8.56 2.91 -17.16
CA LEU A 131 -9.06 2.18 -18.33
C LEU A 131 -8.56 0.73 -18.35
N GLU A 132 -7.29 0.51 -18.04
CA GLU A 132 -6.66 -0.80 -18.02
C GLU A 132 -7.15 -1.66 -16.85
N LYS A 133 -7.35 -1.07 -15.67
CA LYS A 133 -7.96 -1.78 -14.54
C LYS A 133 -9.41 -2.16 -14.79
N ALA A 134 -10.20 -1.29 -15.43
CA ALA A 134 -11.55 -1.64 -15.89
C ALA A 134 -11.52 -2.84 -16.85
N ASN A 135 -10.59 -2.86 -17.80
CA ASN A 135 -10.37 -3.99 -18.71
C ASN A 135 -9.96 -5.26 -17.96
N MET A 136 -9.02 -5.16 -17.01
CA MET A 136 -8.58 -6.27 -16.16
C MET A 136 -9.72 -6.85 -15.33
N PHE A 137 -10.56 -6.00 -14.72
CA PHE A 137 -11.71 -6.45 -13.95
C PHE A 137 -12.70 -7.24 -14.82
N LEU A 138 -13.05 -6.73 -16.01
CA LEU A 138 -13.99 -7.40 -16.90
C LEU A 138 -13.43 -8.73 -17.42
N GLU A 139 -12.14 -8.78 -17.75
CA GLU A 139 -11.43 -10.02 -18.09
C GLU A 139 -11.46 -11.04 -16.95
N ALA A 140 -11.18 -10.60 -15.72
CA ALA A 140 -11.23 -11.44 -14.54
C ALA A 140 -12.65 -11.97 -14.29
N VAL A 141 -13.69 -11.15 -14.49
CA VAL A 141 -15.10 -11.57 -14.41
C VAL A 141 -15.40 -12.63 -15.47
N MET A 142 -14.99 -12.45 -16.72
CA MET A 142 -15.19 -13.44 -17.79
C MET A 142 -14.55 -14.79 -17.42
N LYS A 143 -13.31 -14.75 -16.89
CA LYS A 143 -12.57 -15.94 -16.46
C LYS A 143 -13.21 -16.66 -15.25
N THR A 144 -13.87 -15.91 -14.37
CA THR A 144 -14.40 -16.42 -13.09
C THR A 144 -15.93 -16.49 -13.03
N ARG A 145 -16.60 -16.28 -14.17
CA ARG A 145 -18.07 -16.19 -14.25
C ARG A 145 -18.83 -17.39 -13.71
N SER A 146 -18.24 -18.59 -13.72
CA SER A 146 -18.83 -19.82 -13.18
C SER A 146 -18.75 -19.91 -11.66
N LEU A 147 -17.94 -19.08 -11.01
CA LEU A 147 -17.85 -19.05 -9.55
C LEU A 147 -19.11 -18.40 -8.94
N PRO A 148 -19.61 -18.94 -7.82
CA PRO A 148 -20.64 -18.30 -7.00
C PRO A 148 -20.25 -16.88 -6.57
N MET A 149 -21.23 -15.99 -6.35
CA MET A 149 -20.96 -14.61 -5.94
C MET A 149 -20.35 -14.50 -4.53
N ASP A 150 -20.64 -15.45 -3.65
CA ASP A 150 -20.06 -15.58 -2.30
C ASP A 150 -18.69 -16.29 -2.30
N ASN A 151 -18.16 -16.65 -3.47
CA ASN A 151 -16.78 -17.08 -3.58
C ASN A 151 -15.83 -15.92 -3.26
N ARG A 152 -14.82 -16.16 -2.43
CA ARG A 152 -13.84 -15.13 -2.00
C ARG A 152 -13.17 -14.38 -3.15
N TYR A 153 -12.95 -15.04 -4.30
CA TYR A 153 -12.38 -14.38 -5.48
C TYR A 153 -13.39 -13.42 -6.13
N MET A 154 -14.67 -13.82 -6.21
CA MET A 154 -15.73 -12.95 -6.71
C MET A 154 -15.99 -11.79 -5.75
N GLU A 155 -16.04 -12.05 -4.44
CA GLU A 155 -16.12 -11.00 -3.41
C GLU A 155 -14.97 -10.01 -3.57
N PHE A 156 -13.73 -10.51 -3.76
CA PHE A 156 -12.58 -9.66 -4.00
C PHE A 156 -12.78 -8.79 -5.25
N LEU A 157 -13.14 -9.36 -6.40
CA LEU A 157 -13.35 -8.62 -7.64
C LEU A 157 -14.42 -7.53 -7.49
N MET A 158 -15.54 -7.85 -6.86
CA MET A 158 -16.64 -6.90 -6.64
C MET A 158 -16.27 -5.78 -5.66
N ASN A 159 -15.22 -5.92 -4.86
CA ASN A 159 -14.72 -4.85 -4.01
C ASN A 159 -13.54 -4.08 -4.63
N HIS A 160 -13.01 -4.53 -5.78
CA HIS A 160 -11.79 -4.00 -6.39
C HIS A 160 -11.93 -3.88 -7.91
N THR A 161 -12.90 -3.09 -8.37
CA THR A 161 -13.17 -2.88 -9.80
C THR A 161 -12.04 -2.12 -10.50
N ALA A 162 -11.88 -0.83 -10.18
CA ALA A 162 -10.81 0.01 -10.72
C ALA A 162 -10.26 0.99 -9.65
N PRO A 163 -9.56 0.49 -8.61
CA PRO A 163 -9.02 1.34 -7.54
C PRO A 163 -7.90 2.26 -8.03
N ASP A 164 -7.58 3.31 -7.27
CA ASP A 164 -6.46 4.22 -7.59
C ASP A 164 -5.09 3.56 -7.41
N GLY A 165 -4.99 2.70 -6.40
CA GLY A 165 -3.77 2.10 -5.92
C GLY A 165 -3.01 1.21 -6.89
N GLY A 166 -1.70 1.06 -6.68
CA GLY A 166 -0.86 0.22 -7.53
C GLY A 166 0.58 0.20 -7.05
N TYR A 167 1.44 -0.39 -7.89
CA TYR A 167 2.85 -0.61 -7.60
C TYR A 167 3.75 -0.16 -8.76
N TRP A 168 5.05 -0.11 -8.51
CA TRP A 168 6.05 0.17 -9.54
C TRP A 168 5.83 -0.60 -10.85
N VAL A 169 5.52 -1.90 -10.78
CA VAL A 169 5.27 -2.72 -11.98
C VAL A 169 4.15 -2.13 -12.85
N GLY A 170 3.05 -1.68 -12.24
CA GLY A 170 1.95 -1.05 -12.97
C GLY A 170 2.42 0.21 -13.69
N LEU A 171 3.28 1.00 -13.04
CA LEU A 171 3.75 2.27 -13.59
C LEU A 171 4.68 1.99 -14.76
N ALA A 172 5.63 1.06 -14.57
CA ALA A 172 6.56 0.65 -15.59
C ALA A 172 5.83 0.15 -16.85
N GLU A 173 4.81 -0.69 -16.69
CA GLU A 173 4.02 -1.19 -17.82
C GLU A 173 3.18 -0.10 -18.50
N LEU A 174 2.58 0.81 -17.72
CA LEU A 174 1.85 1.95 -18.28
C LEU A 174 2.79 2.88 -19.07
N VAL A 175 3.98 3.18 -18.53
CA VAL A 175 4.98 4.01 -19.21
C VAL A 175 5.51 3.31 -20.47
N LYS A 176 5.79 2.00 -20.43
CA LYS A 176 6.19 1.24 -21.62
C LYS A 176 5.13 1.24 -22.71
N LYS A 177 3.84 1.16 -22.34
CA LYS A 177 2.72 1.08 -23.28
C LYS A 177 2.30 2.45 -23.82
N TYR A 178 2.26 3.47 -22.96
CA TYR A 178 1.66 4.77 -23.27
C TYR A 178 2.65 5.94 -23.26
N GLY A 179 3.90 5.73 -22.82
CA GLY A 179 4.89 6.79 -22.66
C GLY A 179 4.59 7.69 -21.46
N VAL A 180 5.14 8.90 -21.48
CA VAL A 180 4.86 9.95 -20.50
C VAL A 180 4.67 11.28 -21.22
N VAL A 181 4.04 12.25 -20.54
CA VAL A 181 3.96 13.63 -21.02
C VAL A 181 4.34 14.60 -19.89
N PRO A 182 4.88 15.79 -20.22
CA PRO A 182 5.01 16.88 -19.26
C PRO A 182 3.68 17.24 -18.59
N ARG A 183 3.71 17.70 -17.33
CA ARG A 183 2.50 18.05 -16.57
C ARG A 183 1.66 19.13 -17.25
N ASP A 184 2.28 20.08 -17.93
CA ASP A 184 1.61 21.16 -18.67
C ASP A 184 0.92 20.70 -19.96
N VAL A 185 1.28 19.52 -20.49
CA VAL A 185 0.65 18.94 -21.68
C VAL A 185 -0.69 18.26 -21.35
N MET A 186 -0.81 17.65 -20.17
CA MET A 186 -2.09 17.16 -19.64
C MET A 186 -2.17 17.48 -18.15
N PRO A 187 -2.66 18.67 -17.77
CA PRO A 187 -2.69 19.11 -16.38
C PRO A 187 -3.68 18.29 -15.54
N GLU A 188 -3.60 18.47 -14.22
CA GLU A 188 -4.61 17.92 -13.31
C GLU A 188 -5.98 18.56 -13.56
N THR A 189 -7.02 17.77 -13.33
CA THR A 189 -8.43 18.17 -13.29
C THR A 189 -8.95 18.06 -11.86
N TYR A 190 -10.21 18.47 -11.63
CA TYR A 190 -10.84 18.23 -10.34
C TYR A 190 -10.85 16.73 -10.00
N ALA A 191 -11.31 15.89 -10.93
CA ALA A 191 -11.43 14.45 -10.71
C ALA A 191 -10.08 13.75 -10.56
N SER A 192 -9.05 14.17 -11.28
CA SER A 192 -7.71 13.60 -11.11
C SER A 192 -7.12 13.97 -9.75
N SER A 193 -7.59 15.03 -9.09
CA SER A 193 -7.20 15.40 -7.72
C SER A 193 -8.21 14.95 -6.63
N HIS A 194 -9.38 14.44 -7.02
CA HIS A 194 -10.49 14.04 -6.14
C HIS A 194 -11.25 12.86 -6.76
N SER A 195 -10.72 11.65 -6.62
CA SER A 195 -11.15 10.48 -7.39
C SER A 195 -12.40 9.76 -6.84
N GLY A 196 -12.87 10.11 -5.63
CA GLY A 196 -13.95 9.38 -4.96
C GLY A 196 -15.25 9.26 -5.78
N THR A 197 -15.68 10.34 -6.45
CA THR A 197 -16.90 10.30 -7.28
C THR A 197 -16.71 9.46 -8.54
N ILE A 198 -15.60 9.63 -9.26
CA ILE A 198 -15.35 8.86 -10.48
C ILE A 198 -15.17 7.36 -10.17
N ASN A 199 -14.51 7.01 -9.06
CA ASN A 199 -14.36 5.62 -8.63
C ASN A 199 -15.72 4.96 -8.37
N ARG A 200 -16.63 5.62 -7.65
CA ARG A 200 -18.00 5.12 -7.45
C ARG A 200 -18.78 4.98 -8.76
N THR A 201 -18.65 5.94 -9.67
CA THR A 201 -19.31 5.87 -10.99
C THR A 201 -18.80 4.70 -11.82
N LEU A 202 -17.47 4.51 -11.88
CA LEU A 202 -16.88 3.37 -12.60
C LEU A 202 -17.27 2.05 -11.94
N ASP A 203 -17.30 1.99 -10.61
CA ASP A 203 -17.70 0.80 -9.86
C ASP A 203 -19.11 0.34 -10.20
N LEU A 204 -20.07 1.27 -10.24
CA LEU A 204 -21.46 0.97 -10.65
C LEU A 204 -21.55 0.42 -12.08
N ILE A 205 -20.91 1.11 -13.03
CA ILE A 205 -20.91 0.71 -14.45
C ILE A 205 -20.28 -0.68 -14.59
N LEU A 206 -19.12 -0.89 -13.99
CA LEU A 206 -18.39 -2.15 -14.12
C LEU A 206 -19.15 -3.32 -13.49
N LYS A 207 -19.80 -3.10 -12.34
CA LYS A 207 -20.62 -4.13 -11.68
C LYS A 207 -21.86 -4.50 -12.49
N GLU A 208 -22.52 -3.53 -13.11
CA GLU A 208 -23.66 -3.78 -14.01
C GLU A 208 -23.23 -4.68 -15.17
N TYR A 209 -22.18 -4.30 -15.89
CA TYR A 209 -21.63 -5.13 -16.97
C TYR A 209 -21.11 -6.48 -16.50
N ALA A 210 -20.56 -6.58 -15.29
CA ALA A 210 -20.13 -7.85 -14.73
C ALA A 210 -21.29 -8.83 -14.56
N LEU A 211 -22.46 -8.35 -14.11
CA LEU A 211 -23.66 -9.19 -13.98
C LEU A 211 -24.17 -9.63 -15.35
N GLU A 212 -24.21 -8.74 -16.34
CA GLU A 212 -24.60 -9.06 -17.71
C GLU A 212 -23.68 -10.10 -18.36
N ILE A 213 -22.37 -9.90 -18.27
CA ILE A 213 -21.36 -10.84 -18.79
C ILE A 213 -21.50 -12.22 -18.14
N ARG A 214 -21.79 -12.27 -16.84
CA ARG A 214 -21.99 -13.54 -16.12
C ARG A 214 -23.27 -14.26 -16.57
N ALA A 215 -24.33 -13.53 -16.87
CA ALA A 215 -25.59 -14.09 -17.35
C ALA A 215 -25.52 -14.56 -18.82
N GLU A 216 -24.71 -13.92 -19.65
CA GLU A 216 -24.55 -14.25 -21.06
C GLU A 216 -23.81 -15.58 -21.26
N LYS A 217 -24.30 -16.44 -22.15
CA LYS A 217 -23.70 -17.76 -22.45
C LYS A 217 -22.81 -17.72 -23.69
N ASP A 218 -23.11 -16.83 -24.62
CA ASP A 218 -22.35 -16.68 -25.86
C ASP A 218 -21.09 -15.84 -25.67
N VAL A 219 -19.94 -16.39 -26.08
CA VAL A 219 -18.61 -15.78 -25.84
C VAL A 219 -18.41 -14.51 -26.67
N GLU A 220 -18.97 -14.44 -27.88
CA GLU A 220 -18.88 -13.25 -28.73
C GLU A 220 -19.69 -12.11 -28.14
N ARG A 221 -20.89 -12.40 -27.63
CA ARG A 221 -21.71 -11.42 -26.91
C ARG A 221 -21.05 -10.95 -25.61
N GLN A 222 -20.41 -11.83 -24.84
CA GLN A 222 -19.62 -11.42 -23.67
C GLN A 222 -18.51 -10.44 -24.06
N SER A 223 -17.79 -10.72 -25.15
CA SER A 223 -16.73 -9.85 -25.66
C SER A 223 -17.30 -8.50 -26.13
N ALA A 224 -18.46 -8.49 -26.77
CA ALA A 224 -19.16 -7.28 -27.16
C ALA A 224 -19.59 -6.43 -25.96
N LEU A 225 -20.13 -7.06 -24.90
CA LEU A 225 -20.50 -6.40 -23.64
C LEU A 225 -19.27 -5.76 -22.98
N LYS A 226 -18.16 -6.49 -22.90
CA LYS A 226 -16.89 -5.95 -22.39
C LYS A 226 -16.44 -4.72 -23.19
N VAL A 227 -16.46 -4.79 -24.51
CA VAL A 227 -16.07 -3.64 -25.36
C VAL A 227 -17.00 -2.46 -25.16
N GLN A 228 -18.31 -2.71 -24.98
CA GLN A 228 -19.28 -1.65 -24.69
C GLN A 228 -19.03 -1.01 -23.32
N ALA A 229 -18.76 -1.81 -22.28
CA ALA A 229 -18.36 -1.33 -20.97
C ALA A 229 -17.12 -0.42 -21.04
N LEU A 230 -16.11 -0.81 -21.81
CA LEU A 230 -14.90 -0.02 -21.98
C LEU A 230 -15.13 1.31 -22.73
N LYS A 231 -16.11 1.36 -23.66
CA LYS A 231 -16.52 2.62 -24.29
C LYS A 231 -17.16 3.58 -23.28
N ASP A 232 -18.00 3.06 -22.40
CA ASP A 232 -18.66 3.87 -21.37
C ASP A 232 -17.67 4.34 -20.31
N VAL A 233 -16.75 3.47 -19.88
CA VAL A 233 -15.60 3.83 -19.03
C VAL A 233 -14.77 4.93 -19.70
N TYR A 234 -14.39 4.76 -20.97
CA TYR A 234 -13.61 5.76 -21.70
C TYR A 234 -14.34 7.11 -21.78
N ARG A 235 -15.66 7.11 -22.00
CA ARG A 235 -16.48 8.32 -21.98
C ARG A 235 -16.43 9.02 -20.62
N VAL A 236 -16.59 8.28 -19.52
CA VAL A 236 -16.49 8.82 -18.15
C VAL A 236 -15.10 9.41 -17.91
N LEU A 237 -14.03 8.70 -18.30
CA LEU A 237 -12.66 9.15 -18.13
C LEU A 237 -12.38 10.43 -18.92
N VAL A 238 -12.81 10.51 -20.19
CA VAL A 238 -12.60 11.71 -21.02
C VAL A 238 -13.30 12.94 -20.45
N VAL A 239 -14.54 12.79 -19.97
CA VAL A 239 -15.31 13.90 -19.37
C VAL A 239 -14.64 14.43 -18.09
N ASN A 240 -13.97 13.55 -17.33
CA ASN A 240 -13.41 13.91 -16.02
C ASN A 240 -11.94 14.30 -16.07
N PHE A 241 -11.14 13.64 -16.89
CA PHE A 241 -9.67 13.79 -16.94
C PHE A 241 -9.17 14.55 -18.18
N GLY A 242 -10.02 14.69 -19.20
CA GLY A 242 -9.64 15.20 -20.52
C GLY A 242 -9.21 14.09 -21.49
N ILE A 243 -9.01 14.45 -22.75
CA ILE A 243 -8.59 13.52 -23.81
C ILE A 243 -7.07 13.38 -23.75
N PRO A 244 -6.51 12.17 -23.56
CA PRO A 244 -5.07 11.97 -23.59
C PRO A 244 -4.47 12.38 -24.95
N PRO A 245 -3.41 13.21 -24.98
CA PRO A 245 -2.79 13.65 -26.22
C PRO A 245 -2.09 12.50 -26.93
N LYS A 246 -2.34 12.34 -28.22
CA LYS A 246 -1.60 11.41 -29.10
C LYS A 246 -0.29 12.02 -29.58
N THR A 247 -0.31 13.33 -29.82
CA THR A 247 0.84 14.17 -30.14
C THR A 247 0.73 15.49 -29.40
N PHE A 248 1.86 16.14 -29.13
CA PHE A 248 1.90 17.46 -28.51
C PHE A 248 3.17 18.20 -28.93
N GLN A 249 3.11 19.53 -28.94
CA GLN A 249 4.30 20.37 -29.08
C GLN A 249 4.77 20.80 -27.69
N TRP A 250 6.08 20.70 -27.45
CA TRP A 250 6.66 21.10 -26.19
C TRP A 250 7.98 21.86 -26.38
N ARG A 251 8.23 22.81 -25.50
CA ARG A 251 9.48 23.56 -25.35
C ARG A 251 9.67 23.93 -23.90
N TYR A 252 10.90 24.14 -23.48
CA TYR A 252 11.23 24.46 -22.09
C TYR A 252 12.41 25.42 -22.03
N LYS A 253 12.67 25.96 -20.84
CA LYS A 253 13.90 26.70 -20.57
C LYS A 253 14.94 25.74 -20.02
N ASP A 254 16.12 25.71 -20.62
CA ASP A 254 17.26 24.94 -20.11
C ASP A 254 17.84 25.55 -18.81
N LYS A 255 18.89 24.94 -18.27
CA LYS A 255 19.62 25.41 -17.09
C LYS A 255 20.15 26.84 -17.21
N ASP A 256 20.42 27.30 -18.43
CA ASP A 256 20.92 28.64 -18.77
C ASP A 256 19.76 29.63 -19.04
N LYS A 257 18.52 29.20 -18.78
CA LYS A 257 17.27 29.93 -18.98
C LYS A 257 16.98 30.26 -20.45
N LYS A 258 17.68 29.61 -21.39
CA LYS A 258 17.43 29.76 -22.82
C LYS A 258 16.24 28.89 -23.22
N LEU A 259 15.32 29.48 -23.97
CA LEU A 259 14.12 28.80 -24.43
C LEU A 259 14.46 27.91 -25.63
N THR A 260 14.10 26.62 -25.56
CA THR A 260 14.26 25.70 -26.69
C THR A 260 13.26 26.01 -27.80
N ALA A 261 13.56 25.56 -29.02
CA ALA A 261 12.56 25.52 -30.09
C ALA A 261 11.43 24.54 -29.71
N TYR A 262 10.26 24.73 -30.31
CA TYR A 262 9.20 23.73 -30.23
C TYR A 262 9.62 22.46 -30.95
N LYS A 263 9.31 21.32 -30.33
CA LYS A 263 9.41 20.01 -30.94
C LYS A 263 8.11 19.25 -30.71
N THR A 264 7.68 18.53 -31.74
CA THR A 264 6.50 17.67 -31.69
C THR A 264 6.91 16.30 -31.19
N TYR A 265 6.16 15.76 -30.22
CA TYR A 265 6.36 14.43 -29.66
C TYR A 265 5.07 13.64 -29.68
N THR A 266 5.18 12.32 -29.80
CA THR A 266 4.25 11.40 -29.13
C THR A 266 4.71 11.19 -27.67
N PRO A 267 3.83 10.75 -26.76
CA PRO A 267 4.22 10.43 -25.39
C PRO A 267 5.36 9.40 -25.28
N VAL A 268 5.41 8.40 -26.17
CA VAL A 268 6.48 7.40 -26.20
C VAL A 268 7.79 7.99 -26.71
N GLN A 269 7.75 8.85 -27.74
CA GLN A 269 8.94 9.57 -28.19
C GLN A 269 9.51 10.46 -27.10
N PHE A 270 8.64 11.17 -26.36
CA PHE A 270 9.06 11.98 -25.24
C PHE A 270 9.67 11.15 -24.11
N TYR A 271 9.08 10.00 -23.78
CA TYR A 271 9.68 9.06 -22.83
C TYR A 271 11.09 8.65 -23.22
N ASN A 272 11.30 8.22 -24.47
CA ASN A 272 12.59 7.74 -24.95
C ASN A 272 13.68 8.83 -24.89
N GLU A 273 13.31 10.07 -25.22
CA GLU A 273 14.23 11.20 -25.21
C GLU A 273 14.51 11.74 -23.81
N ALA A 274 13.45 11.98 -23.03
CA ALA A 274 13.58 12.58 -21.70
C ALA A 274 14.10 11.57 -20.67
N ILE A 275 13.62 10.33 -20.67
CA ILE A 275 13.99 9.34 -19.64
C ILE A 275 14.81 8.22 -20.26
N GLY A 276 14.24 7.48 -21.20
CA GLY A 276 14.90 6.37 -21.91
C GLY A 276 15.57 5.33 -21.00
N ALA A 277 15.07 5.15 -19.78
CA ALA A 277 15.62 4.20 -18.81
C ALA A 277 15.07 2.79 -19.10
N PRO A 278 15.86 1.72 -18.93
CA PRO A 278 15.34 0.36 -19.00
C PRO A 278 14.51 0.07 -17.74
N LEU A 279 13.18 0.23 -17.81
CA LEU A 279 12.33 0.06 -16.63
C LEU A 279 12.33 -1.37 -16.07
N ASP A 280 12.69 -2.36 -16.90
CA ASP A 280 12.83 -3.76 -16.49
C ASP A 280 14.10 -4.02 -15.65
N ASP A 281 15.05 -3.07 -15.61
CA ASP A 281 16.21 -3.14 -14.71
C ASP A 281 15.88 -2.63 -13.30
N TYR A 282 14.66 -2.17 -13.03
CA TYR A 282 14.22 -1.80 -11.68
C TYR A 282 13.62 -3.03 -10.99
N MET A 283 14.37 -3.57 -10.05
CA MET A 283 14.07 -4.82 -9.35
C MET A 283 13.24 -4.54 -8.10
N THR A 284 12.11 -5.23 -7.98
CA THR A 284 11.23 -5.15 -6.82
C THR A 284 11.62 -6.16 -5.75
N LEU A 285 12.05 -5.68 -4.58
CA LEU A 285 12.38 -6.51 -3.43
C LEU A 285 11.38 -6.22 -2.32
N ALA A 286 10.98 -7.24 -1.57
CA ALA A 286 10.10 -7.09 -0.42
C ALA A 286 10.65 -7.84 0.80
N SER A 287 10.18 -7.47 1.99
CA SER A 287 10.44 -8.18 3.24
C SER A 287 9.12 -8.48 3.93
N VAL A 288 8.60 -9.67 3.64
CA VAL A 288 7.33 -10.19 4.16
C VAL A 288 7.64 -11.35 5.12
N PRO A 289 7.62 -11.10 6.45
CA PRO A 289 8.08 -12.07 7.46
C PRO A 289 7.15 -13.28 7.66
N THR A 290 6.00 -13.28 6.99
CA THR A 290 5.03 -14.40 6.99
C THR A 290 5.24 -15.35 5.80
N ARG A 291 6.30 -15.12 5.01
CA ARG A 291 6.64 -15.87 3.81
C ARG A 291 8.11 -16.26 3.86
N ASP A 292 8.46 -17.35 3.19
CA ASP A 292 9.85 -17.79 3.12
C ASP A 292 10.70 -16.76 2.38
N PHE A 293 11.83 -16.37 2.97
CA PHE A 293 12.84 -15.55 2.33
C PHE A 293 13.63 -16.36 1.28
N GLY A 294 14.24 -15.67 0.31
CA GLY A 294 14.98 -16.32 -0.78
C GLY A 294 14.08 -16.88 -1.89
N GLN A 295 12.78 -16.58 -1.85
CA GLN A 295 11.78 -17.06 -2.81
C GLN A 295 11.21 -15.91 -3.65
N LEU A 296 10.84 -16.23 -4.88
CA LEU A 296 10.12 -15.32 -5.77
C LEU A 296 8.61 -15.49 -5.59
N TYR A 297 7.90 -14.39 -5.37
CA TYR A 297 6.45 -14.38 -5.27
C TYR A 297 5.83 -13.49 -6.34
N GLN A 298 4.60 -13.80 -6.71
CA GLN A 298 3.77 -12.99 -7.58
C GLN A 298 2.37 -12.88 -6.98
N ILE A 299 1.73 -11.71 -6.98
CA ILE A 299 0.35 -11.55 -6.48
C ILE A 299 -0.61 -11.54 -7.66
N ASP A 300 -1.64 -12.39 -7.66
CA ASP A 300 -2.62 -12.40 -8.73
C ASP A 300 -3.38 -11.07 -8.81
N LEU A 301 -3.71 -10.63 -10.04
CA LEU A 301 -4.38 -9.35 -10.36
C LEU A 301 -3.72 -8.07 -9.83
N ASP A 302 -2.55 -8.13 -9.18
CA ASP A 302 -1.83 -6.93 -8.74
C ASP A 302 -1.02 -6.34 -9.90
N LYS A 303 -1.72 -5.68 -10.81
CA LYS A 303 -1.19 -5.05 -12.02
C LYS A 303 -2.15 -3.97 -12.51
N SER A 304 -1.64 -3.11 -13.40
CA SER A 304 -2.47 -2.18 -14.15
C SER A 304 -2.95 -2.79 -15.48
N VAL A 305 -2.02 -3.32 -16.28
CA VAL A 305 -2.28 -3.77 -17.66
C VAL A 305 -2.48 -5.29 -17.71
N TYR A 306 -3.64 -5.77 -18.16
CA TYR A 306 -4.05 -7.17 -18.00
C TYR A 306 -3.07 -8.22 -18.58
N ASP A 307 -2.53 -7.97 -19.77
CA ASP A 307 -1.61 -8.86 -20.49
C ASP A 307 -0.14 -8.68 -20.08
N ARG A 308 0.12 -7.95 -18.99
CA ARG A 308 1.45 -7.70 -18.44
C ARG A 308 1.66 -8.39 -17.09
N PRO A 309 2.92 -8.51 -16.60
CA PRO A 309 3.21 -9.21 -15.36
C PRO A 309 2.46 -8.63 -14.17
N ASN A 310 2.01 -9.49 -13.25
CA ASN A 310 1.61 -9.03 -11.92
C ASN A 310 2.84 -8.60 -11.10
N LEU A 311 2.59 -7.91 -9.98
CA LEU A 311 3.58 -7.62 -8.96
C LEU A 311 4.35 -8.88 -8.62
N THR A 312 5.63 -8.87 -8.99
CA THR A 312 6.58 -9.95 -8.77
C THR A 312 7.71 -9.40 -7.94
N PHE A 313 8.04 -10.06 -6.83
CA PHE A 313 9.06 -9.58 -5.90
C PHE A 313 9.91 -10.72 -5.35
N ALA A 314 11.20 -10.45 -5.18
CA ALA A 314 12.08 -11.30 -4.39
C ALA A 314 11.85 -11.00 -2.91
N ASN A 315 11.43 -12.00 -2.13
CA ASN A 315 11.29 -11.85 -0.69
C ASN A 315 12.65 -12.03 -0.02
N VAL A 316 13.14 -10.99 0.64
CA VAL A 316 14.47 -10.95 1.28
C VAL A 316 14.33 -10.49 2.72
N ASP A 317 15.37 -10.74 3.51
CA ASP A 317 15.44 -10.21 4.87
C ASP A 317 15.43 -8.66 4.87
N ILE A 318 14.88 -8.06 5.92
CA ILE A 318 14.76 -6.59 6.03
C ILE A 318 16.12 -5.89 5.94
N ASP A 319 17.19 -6.51 6.46
CA ASP A 319 18.52 -5.92 6.42
C ASP A 319 19.06 -5.87 4.99
N VAL A 320 18.77 -6.90 4.18
CA VAL A 320 19.08 -6.90 2.74
C VAL A 320 18.30 -5.78 2.04
N LEU A 321 17.01 -5.64 2.36
CA LEU A 321 16.16 -4.58 1.82
C LEU A 321 16.74 -3.18 2.13
N ARG A 322 17.15 -2.94 3.38
CA ARG A 322 17.78 -1.70 3.85
C ARG A 322 19.10 -1.44 3.13
N GLN A 323 19.97 -2.45 3.02
CA GLN A 323 21.27 -2.32 2.33
C GLN A 323 21.10 -1.97 0.86
N MET A 324 20.08 -2.52 0.17
CA MET A 324 19.80 -2.19 -1.23
C MET A 324 19.35 -0.75 -1.41
N ALA A 325 18.44 -0.29 -0.54
CA ALA A 325 18.00 1.10 -0.53
C ALA A 325 19.18 2.04 -0.24
N LEU A 326 19.99 1.72 0.78
CA LEU A 326 21.17 2.50 1.17
C LEU A 326 22.16 2.65 0.02
N LYS A 327 22.53 1.53 -0.63
CA LYS A 327 23.47 1.52 -1.76
C LYS A 327 22.96 2.36 -2.93
N SER A 328 21.67 2.29 -3.23
CA SER A 328 21.05 3.10 -4.29
C SER A 328 21.09 4.59 -3.95
N VAL A 329 20.70 4.96 -2.72
CA VAL A 329 20.70 6.35 -2.26
C VAL A 329 22.11 6.93 -2.29
N LEU A 330 23.11 6.24 -1.73
CA LEU A 330 24.51 6.69 -1.74
C LEU A 330 25.12 6.81 -3.16
N ALA A 331 24.49 6.19 -4.16
CA ALA A 331 24.85 6.30 -5.57
C ALA A 331 23.99 7.33 -6.32
N ASP A 332 23.43 8.31 -5.62
CA ASP A 332 22.56 9.38 -6.14
C ASP A 332 21.34 8.86 -6.94
N THR A 333 20.90 7.61 -6.67
CA THR A 333 19.71 7.02 -7.31
C THR A 333 18.57 6.92 -6.28
N PRO A 334 17.51 7.72 -6.42
CA PRO A 334 16.37 7.69 -5.50
C PRO A 334 15.63 6.36 -5.56
N VAL A 335 15.03 5.97 -4.44
CA VAL A 335 14.42 4.65 -4.25
C VAL A 335 12.92 4.78 -4.02
N TRP A 336 12.12 4.17 -4.89
CA TRP A 336 10.70 4.00 -4.64
C TRP A 336 10.52 2.95 -3.54
N PHE A 337 9.70 3.24 -2.54
CA PHE A 337 9.39 2.28 -1.49
C PHE A 337 7.91 2.32 -1.10
N GLY A 338 7.41 1.18 -0.61
CA GLY A 338 6.08 1.03 -0.05
C GLY A 338 6.17 0.69 1.44
N CYS A 339 5.27 1.32 2.20
CA CYS A 339 5.28 1.32 3.65
C CYS A 339 3.86 1.38 4.23
N ASP A 340 3.69 1.14 5.53
CA ASP A 340 2.48 1.56 6.25
C ASP A 340 2.68 2.96 6.86
N VAL A 341 2.40 4.01 6.07
CA VAL A 341 2.61 5.41 6.50
C VAL A 341 1.71 5.83 7.66
N GLY A 342 0.66 5.06 7.97
CA GLY A 342 -0.24 5.34 9.08
C GLY A 342 0.34 4.97 10.45
N LYS A 343 1.42 4.20 10.48
CA LYS A 343 2.04 3.71 11.72
C LYS A 343 3.15 4.63 12.18
N GLU A 344 3.04 5.07 13.43
CA GLU A 344 4.10 5.80 14.14
C GLU A 344 4.72 6.91 13.28
N SER A 345 3.84 7.70 12.66
CA SER A 345 4.15 8.72 11.66
C SER A 345 3.30 9.95 11.91
N SER A 346 3.96 11.10 12.06
CA SER A 346 3.31 12.37 12.34
C SER A 346 3.36 13.28 11.12
N SER A 347 2.29 13.32 10.32
CA SER A 347 2.27 14.12 9.08
C SER A 347 2.45 15.63 9.29
N LYS A 348 2.01 16.15 10.44
CA LYS A 348 2.20 17.56 10.78
C LYS A 348 3.67 17.91 10.99
N ASN A 349 4.40 17.04 11.69
CA ASN A 349 5.80 17.27 12.02
C ASN A 349 6.76 16.68 10.98
N GLY A 350 6.28 15.81 10.08
CA GLY A 350 7.12 15.16 9.07
C GLY A 350 8.03 14.08 9.64
N ILE A 351 7.73 13.53 10.81
CA ILE A 351 8.60 12.55 11.49
C ILE A 351 7.97 11.16 11.46
N MET A 352 8.76 10.15 11.11
CA MET A 352 8.38 8.73 11.13
C MET A 352 9.36 8.01 12.05
N ALA A 353 8.91 7.64 13.25
CA ALA A 353 9.80 7.08 14.27
C ALA A 353 9.01 6.16 15.21
N PRO A 354 9.51 4.95 15.52
CA PRO A 354 8.85 4.08 16.49
C PRO A 354 8.73 4.76 17.86
N GLY A 355 7.58 4.66 18.49
CA GLY A 355 7.27 5.32 19.76
C GLY A 355 6.95 6.82 19.66
N ILE A 356 6.75 7.37 18.44
CA ILE A 356 6.34 8.78 18.30
C ILE A 356 5.00 9.08 18.98
N TYR A 357 4.18 8.06 19.22
CA TYR A 357 2.95 8.12 20.00
C TYR A 357 3.08 7.21 21.23
N ASP A 358 3.35 7.78 22.40
CA ASP A 358 3.50 7.04 23.66
C ASP A 358 2.14 6.67 24.28
N LEU A 359 1.39 5.82 23.57
CA LEU A 359 0.10 5.31 24.04
C LEU A 359 0.25 4.38 25.25
N SER A 360 1.40 3.73 25.40
CA SER A 360 1.66 2.83 26.52
C SER A 360 1.66 3.57 27.85
N SER A 361 2.33 4.73 27.94
CA SER A 361 2.28 5.56 29.14
C SER A 361 0.88 6.10 29.42
N LEU A 362 0.12 6.50 28.38
CA LEU A 362 -1.25 7.01 28.54
C LEU A 362 -2.21 5.97 29.11
N TYR A 363 -2.14 4.73 28.64
CA TYR A 363 -3.09 3.68 29.05
C TYR A 363 -2.56 2.77 30.17
N GLY A 364 -1.25 2.80 30.45
CA GLY A 364 -0.61 1.82 31.33
C GLY A 364 -0.62 0.41 30.74
N ILE A 365 -0.62 0.29 29.39
CA ILE A 365 -0.75 -0.97 28.66
C ILE A 365 0.36 -1.06 27.62
N ASP A 366 1.12 -2.15 27.66
CA ASP A 366 2.13 -2.45 26.66
C ASP A 366 1.53 -3.11 25.41
N PHE A 367 1.81 -2.55 24.23
CA PHE A 367 1.49 -3.17 22.94
C PHE A 367 2.69 -4.02 22.46
N LYS A 368 2.54 -5.35 22.38
CA LYS A 368 3.66 -6.30 22.23
C LYS A 368 3.71 -7.08 20.90
N LEU A 369 3.00 -6.64 19.87
CA LEU A 369 3.06 -7.33 18.58
C LEU A 369 4.44 -7.13 17.95
N ASN A 370 5.12 -8.22 17.61
CA ASN A 370 6.33 -8.15 16.79
C ASN A 370 5.97 -8.00 15.29
N ARG A 371 6.95 -7.67 14.44
CA ARG A 371 6.75 -7.45 13.00
C ARG A 371 5.99 -8.59 12.32
N LYS A 372 6.36 -9.86 12.57
CA LYS A 372 5.68 -11.02 11.97
C LYS A 372 4.22 -11.10 12.39
N GLN A 373 3.95 -10.91 13.69
CA GLN A 373 2.59 -10.90 14.21
C GLN A 373 1.76 -9.74 13.66
N MET A 374 2.35 -8.55 13.48
CA MET A 374 1.65 -7.42 12.87
C MET A 374 1.17 -7.73 11.45
N PHE A 375 1.99 -8.43 10.65
CA PHE A 375 1.58 -8.92 9.33
C PHE A 375 0.50 -10.00 9.42
N GLU A 376 0.64 -10.98 10.32
CA GLU A 376 -0.33 -12.08 10.50
C GLU A 376 -1.71 -11.57 10.93
N THR A 377 -1.75 -10.51 11.74
CA THR A 377 -2.99 -9.90 12.25
C THR A 377 -3.50 -8.76 11.38
N TYR A 378 -2.91 -8.52 10.21
CA TYR A 378 -3.24 -7.38 9.32
C TYR A 378 -3.11 -6.01 10.00
N SER A 379 -2.33 -5.94 11.09
CA SER A 379 -2.04 -4.70 11.81
C SER A 379 -0.98 -3.87 11.10
N ASP A 380 -0.17 -4.48 10.23
CA ASP A 380 0.75 -3.82 9.30
C ASP A 380 0.51 -4.37 7.89
N THR A 381 0.25 -3.47 6.95
CA THR A 381 0.17 -3.76 5.51
C THR A 381 0.61 -2.53 4.75
N PRO A 382 1.29 -2.66 3.60
CA PRO A 382 1.72 -1.50 2.86
C PRO A 382 0.49 -0.66 2.43
N THR A 383 0.47 0.62 2.83
CA THR A 383 -0.65 1.55 2.61
C THR A 383 -0.27 2.76 1.75
N HIS A 384 1.01 3.06 1.57
CA HIS A 384 1.47 4.25 0.84
C HIS A 384 2.87 4.07 0.27
N ALA A 385 3.13 4.74 -0.85
CA ALA A 385 4.42 4.73 -1.53
C ALA A 385 5.05 6.13 -1.59
N MET A 386 6.35 6.19 -1.33
CA MET A 386 7.15 7.42 -1.28
C MET A 386 8.54 7.16 -1.87
N VAL A 387 9.43 8.15 -1.76
CA VAL A 387 10.78 8.06 -2.33
C VAL A 387 11.84 8.37 -1.28
N PHE A 388 12.85 7.50 -1.13
CA PHE A 388 14.06 7.87 -0.40
C PHE A 388 14.95 8.75 -1.29
N THR A 389 15.30 9.92 -0.78
CA THR A 389 16.13 10.94 -1.47
C THR A 389 17.35 11.36 -0.68
N GLY A 390 17.65 10.68 0.43
CA GLY A 390 18.83 10.97 1.24
C GLY A 390 18.90 10.07 2.46
N VAL A 391 20.05 10.08 3.10
CA VAL A 391 20.35 9.30 4.30
C VAL A 391 21.38 10.04 5.14
N ASP A 392 21.17 10.01 6.45
CA ASP A 392 22.15 10.46 7.41
C ASP A 392 22.90 9.26 7.97
N MET A 393 24.21 9.37 8.04
CA MET A 393 25.11 8.27 8.38
C MET A 393 25.93 8.63 9.62
N ASN A 394 26.00 7.71 10.58
CA ASN A 394 26.98 7.74 11.64
C ASN A 394 28.01 6.62 11.39
N GLY A 395 29.12 6.99 10.76
CA GLY A 395 30.05 6.01 10.19
C GLY A 395 29.39 5.25 9.04
N GLU A 396 29.30 3.93 9.17
CA GLU A 396 28.66 3.06 8.16
C GLU A 396 27.17 2.76 8.44
N GLN A 397 26.63 3.28 9.55
CA GLN A 397 25.26 2.99 9.97
C GLN A 397 24.31 4.15 9.63
N PRO A 398 23.19 3.90 8.94
CA PRO A 398 22.16 4.90 8.75
C PRO A 398 21.48 5.25 10.08
N THR A 399 21.24 6.53 10.33
CA THR A 399 20.52 7.02 11.53
C THR A 399 19.10 7.45 11.19
N LYS A 400 18.92 8.12 10.04
CA LYS A 400 17.64 8.57 9.50
C LYS A 400 17.69 8.71 7.99
N TRP A 401 16.51 8.66 7.37
CA TRP A 401 16.30 8.74 5.93
C TRP A 401 15.52 9.99 5.58
N LEU A 402 15.90 10.64 4.48
CA LEU A 402 15.13 11.71 3.88
C LEU A 402 14.12 11.11 2.91
N VAL A 403 12.85 11.43 3.12
CA VAL A 403 11.74 10.89 2.36
C VAL A 403 11.01 12.01 1.63
N GLU A 404 10.95 11.95 0.29
CA GLU A 404 10.08 12.79 -0.52
C GLU A 404 8.66 12.19 -0.55
N ASN A 405 7.68 12.92 -0.04
CA ASN A 405 6.27 12.55 -0.09
C ASN A 405 5.53 13.28 -1.23
N SER A 406 4.28 12.89 -1.49
CA SER A 406 3.44 13.46 -2.55
C SER A 406 2.16 14.11 -2.01
N TRP A 407 2.24 14.79 -0.87
CA TRP A 407 1.11 15.51 -0.22
C TRP A 407 1.27 17.04 -0.25
N GLY A 408 2.14 17.56 -1.11
CA GLY A 408 2.45 18.99 -1.21
C GLY A 408 3.33 19.51 -0.07
N LYS A 409 3.64 20.81 -0.10
CA LYS A 409 4.57 21.45 0.84
C LYS A 409 4.03 21.68 2.26
N LYS A 410 2.72 21.52 2.45
CA LYS A 410 2.05 21.90 3.71
C LYS A 410 2.37 20.95 4.87
N PHE A 411 2.74 19.72 4.55
CA PHE A 411 3.00 18.68 5.55
C PHE A 411 4.49 18.40 5.64
N GLY A 412 4.93 17.97 6.83
CA GLY A 412 6.34 17.77 7.15
C GLY A 412 7.20 19.00 6.88
N HIS A 413 8.40 18.77 6.37
CA HIS A 413 9.42 19.79 6.10
C HIS A 413 9.38 20.14 4.61
N ASP A 414 8.47 21.04 4.22
CA ASP A 414 8.20 21.39 2.81
C ASP A 414 7.84 20.19 1.92
N GLY A 415 7.16 19.20 2.52
CA GLY A 415 6.76 17.95 1.88
C GLY A 415 7.73 16.79 2.06
N PHE A 416 8.90 17.03 2.67
CA PHE A 416 9.82 15.98 3.08
C PHE A 416 9.51 15.47 4.49
N TYR A 417 9.85 14.20 4.71
CA TYR A 417 9.73 13.50 5.98
C TYR A 417 11.10 13.00 6.42
N TYR A 418 11.35 13.01 7.72
CA TYR A 418 12.52 12.44 8.37
C TYR A 418 12.11 11.13 9.02
N MET A 419 12.63 10.04 8.49
CA MET A 419 12.30 8.69 8.96
C MET A 419 13.47 8.13 9.74
N ALA A 420 13.29 7.85 11.03
CA ALA A 420 14.29 7.15 11.83
C ALA A 420 14.65 5.82 11.15
N ASP A 421 15.93 5.43 11.12
CA ASP A 421 16.33 4.15 10.52
C ASP A 421 15.56 2.97 11.13
N LYS A 422 15.35 3.01 12.46
CA LYS A 422 14.57 2.01 13.19
C LYS A 422 13.11 1.88 12.73
N TRP A 423 12.53 2.90 12.09
CA TRP A 423 11.18 2.78 11.51
C TRP A 423 11.14 1.78 10.33
N PHE A 424 12.28 1.64 9.63
CA PHE A 424 12.46 0.69 8.53
C PHE A 424 12.21 -0.77 8.99
N ASP A 425 12.64 -1.09 10.21
CA ASP A 425 12.55 -2.43 10.81
C ASP A 425 11.11 -2.92 10.97
N TYR A 426 10.14 -2.02 11.02
CA TYR A 426 8.75 -2.35 11.31
C TYR A 426 7.85 -2.15 10.10
N TYR A 427 7.98 -1.02 9.40
CA TYR A 427 6.89 -0.52 8.54
C TYR A 427 7.29 -0.32 7.07
N ILE A 428 8.48 -0.74 6.66
CA ILE A 428 8.87 -0.82 5.24
C ILE A 428 8.69 -2.25 4.74
N GLN A 429 7.90 -2.42 3.67
CA GLN A 429 7.61 -3.75 3.13
C GLN A 429 8.27 -4.00 1.78
N ILE A 430 8.48 -2.96 0.96
CA ILE A 430 8.91 -3.13 -0.42
C ILE A 430 9.77 -1.95 -0.88
N VAL A 431 10.81 -2.22 -1.65
CA VAL A 431 11.64 -1.21 -2.30
C VAL A 431 11.90 -1.60 -3.75
N VAL A 432 12.16 -0.60 -4.58
CA VAL A 432 12.51 -0.80 -5.98
C VAL A 432 13.83 -0.10 -6.24
N VAL A 433 14.83 -0.88 -6.65
CA VAL A 433 16.20 -0.41 -6.91
C VAL A 433 16.67 -0.90 -8.27
N LYS A 434 17.63 -0.20 -8.88
CA LYS A 434 18.25 -0.69 -10.11
C LYS A 434 19.00 -2.01 -9.85
N LYS A 435 18.95 -2.90 -10.85
CA LYS A 435 19.56 -4.22 -10.88
C LYS A 435 21.05 -4.23 -10.51
N GLU A 436 21.78 -3.17 -10.85
CA GLU A 436 23.21 -3.01 -10.52
C GLU A 436 23.48 -2.91 -9.01
N PHE A 437 22.50 -2.48 -8.22
CA PHE A 437 22.62 -2.41 -6.78
C PHE A 437 22.40 -3.77 -6.12
N VAL A 438 21.66 -4.66 -6.77
CA VAL A 438 21.24 -5.96 -6.24
C VAL A 438 22.36 -7.02 -6.30
N PRO A 439 22.73 -7.66 -5.17
CA PRO A 439 23.68 -8.75 -5.10
C PRO A 439 23.33 -9.93 -6.02
N LYS A 440 24.37 -10.62 -6.50
CA LYS A 440 24.22 -11.73 -7.47
C LYS A 440 23.38 -12.89 -6.95
N ASP A 441 23.46 -13.19 -5.65
CA ASP A 441 22.66 -14.21 -4.98
C ASP A 441 21.18 -13.82 -4.92
N VAL A 442 20.87 -12.57 -4.59
CA VAL A 442 19.49 -12.05 -4.64
C VAL A 442 18.95 -12.03 -6.08
N LEU A 443 19.77 -11.65 -7.06
CA LEU A 443 19.40 -11.71 -8.48
C LEU A 443 19.06 -13.12 -8.97
N LYS A 444 19.58 -14.18 -8.33
CA LYS A 444 19.20 -15.56 -8.68
C LYS A 444 17.75 -15.88 -8.31
N ILE A 445 17.17 -15.19 -7.31
CA ILE A 445 15.77 -15.39 -6.89
C ILE A 445 14.83 -15.09 -8.06
N PHE A 446 15.09 -14.02 -8.83
CA PHE A 446 14.29 -13.64 -10.01
C PHE A 446 14.34 -14.65 -11.17
N LYS A 447 15.18 -15.69 -11.10
CA LYS A 447 15.22 -16.79 -12.08
C LYS A 447 14.34 -17.98 -11.66
N GLN A 448 13.81 -17.97 -10.45
CA GLN A 448 12.92 -19.02 -9.95
C GLN A 448 11.55 -18.90 -10.60
N ARG A 449 10.76 -19.99 -10.53
CA ARG A 449 9.33 -19.91 -10.79
C ARG A 449 8.65 -19.21 -9.62
N ALA A 450 7.93 -18.13 -9.88
CA ALA A 450 7.24 -17.39 -8.83
C ALA A 450 6.12 -18.22 -8.20
N THR A 451 6.00 -18.15 -6.87
CA THR A 451 4.84 -18.65 -6.13
C THR A 451 3.70 -17.64 -6.30
N LEU A 452 2.59 -18.07 -6.91
CA LEU A 452 1.42 -17.22 -7.10
C LEU A 452 0.62 -17.12 -5.79
N LEU A 453 0.50 -15.90 -5.30
CA LEU A 453 -0.29 -15.50 -4.15
C LEU A 453 -1.68 -15.03 -4.60
N PRO A 454 -2.72 -15.25 -3.79
CA PRO A 454 -4.07 -14.82 -4.14
C PRO A 454 -4.20 -13.29 -4.11
N PRO A 455 -5.24 -12.73 -4.76
CA PRO A 455 -5.42 -11.27 -4.83
C PRO A 455 -5.82 -10.64 -3.48
N TRP A 456 -6.17 -11.43 -2.47
CA TRP A 456 -6.42 -10.95 -1.10
C TRP A 456 -5.20 -11.09 -0.17
N ASP A 457 -4.00 -11.32 -0.72
CA ASP A 457 -2.77 -11.27 0.05
C ASP A 457 -2.60 -9.89 0.71
N PRO A 458 -2.08 -9.79 1.96
CA PRO A 458 -1.85 -8.49 2.60
C PRO A 458 -1.00 -7.52 1.78
N MET A 459 -0.11 -8.03 0.93
CA MET A 459 0.67 -7.20 0.02
C MET A 459 -0.15 -6.64 -1.14
N TYR A 460 -1.34 -7.16 -1.48
CA TYR A 460 -2.21 -6.52 -2.47
C TYR A 460 -2.73 -5.16 -1.97
N LYS A 461 -2.88 -5.00 -0.65
CA LYS A 461 -3.60 -3.88 -0.02
C LYS A 461 -2.99 -2.48 -0.22
N VAL A 462 -1.86 -2.35 -0.93
CA VAL A 462 -1.37 -1.02 -1.30
C VAL A 462 -2.47 -0.27 -2.03
N LEU A 463 -3.06 0.67 -1.29
CA LEU A 463 -3.82 1.81 -1.78
C LEU A 463 -5.25 1.56 -2.28
N THR A 464 -5.94 0.57 -1.69
CA THR A 464 -7.41 0.42 -1.84
C THR A 464 -8.21 1.18 -0.77
N LEU A 465 -7.53 1.94 0.10
CA LEU A 465 -8.20 2.81 1.06
C LEU A 465 -8.92 3.93 0.32
N ASP A 466 -10.22 3.74 0.11
CA ASP A 466 -11.18 4.83 -0.06
C ASP A 466 -11.03 5.76 1.16
N ARG A 467 -10.29 6.85 1.00
CA ARG A 467 -10.33 7.99 1.92
C ARG A 467 -11.43 8.95 1.52
#